data_AF-A0A258BVZ8-F1
#
_entry.id   AF-A0A258BVZ8-F1
#
_cell.length_a   1.000
_cell.length_b   1.000
_cell.length_c   1.000
_cell.angle_alpha   90.00
_cell.angle_beta   90.00
_cell.angle_gamma   90.00
#
_symmetry.space_group_name_H-M   'P 1'
#
loop_
_entity.id
_entity.type
_entity.pdbx_description
1 polymer ?
#
loop_
_entity_poly.entity_id
_entity_poly.type
_entity_poly.pdbx_seq_one_letter_code
_entity_poly.pdbx_strand_id
1 'polypeptide(L)' 'MQTLLPYSPPTITRHLSGQNSAANRNRHAHGLNSNVCERIDGVPVADLAARFGSPLFVFSERTLREKIQR' A
#
# COMPACT_ATOMS: atom_id res chain seq x y z
N MET A 1 -10.18 -18.88 -44.54
CA MET A 1 -8.95 -19.21 -43.78
C MET A 1 -8.46 -17.93 -43.14
N GLN A 2 -8.44 -17.85 -41.81
CA GLN A 2 -8.11 -16.63 -41.09
C GLN A 2 -6.59 -16.57 -40.92
N THR A 3 -5.95 -15.55 -41.49
CA THR A 3 -4.50 -15.37 -41.41
C THR A 3 -4.11 -14.97 -40.00
N LEU A 4 -3.34 -15.81 -39.33
CA LEU A 4 -2.76 -15.50 -38.02
C LEU A 4 -1.69 -14.42 -38.19
N LEU A 5 -1.65 -13.47 -37.26
CA LEU A 5 -0.62 -12.44 -37.23
C LEU A 5 0.76 -13.07 -36.95
N PRO A 6 1.84 -12.54 -37.56
CA PRO A 6 3.18 -13.02 -37.30
C PRO A 6 3.57 -12.79 -35.83
N TYR A 7 4.19 -13.80 -35.24
CA TYR A 7 4.67 -13.74 -33.85
C TYR A 7 5.72 -12.63 -33.70
N SER A 8 5.53 -11.77 -32.70
CA SER A 8 6.51 -10.77 -32.29
C SER A 8 7.03 -11.11 -30.88
N PRO A 9 8.35 -11.25 -30.69
CA PRO A 9 8.90 -11.57 -29.38
C PRO A 9 8.70 -10.39 -28.41
N PRO A 10 8.43 -10.67 -27.11
CA PRO A 10 8.27 -9.62 -26.12
C PRO A 10 9.58 -8.84 -25.94
N THR A 11 9.51 -7.51 -25.94
CA THR A 11 10.66 -6.64 -25.66
C THR A 11 10.57 -6.13 -24.22
N ILE A 12 11.58 -6.45 -23.40
CA ILE A 12 11.72 -5.88 -22.06
C ILE A 12 12.23 -4.44 -22.21
N THR A 13 11.41 -3.46 -21.84
CA THR A 13 11.81 -2.04 -21.83
C THR A 13 12.12 -1.61 -20.40
N ARG A 14 13.13 -0.73 -20.25
CA ARG A 14 13.46 -0.16 -18.94
C ARG A 14 12.27 0.66 -18.45
N HIS A 15 11.76 0.29 -17.29
CA HIS A 15 10.64 0.97 -16.67
C HIS A 15 11.11 2.32 -16.10
N LEU A 16 10.74 3.43 -16.75
CA LEU A 16 11.05 4.77 -16.28
C LEU A 16 10.19 5.10 -15.05
N SER A 17 10.81 5.68 -14.02
CA SER A 17 10.12 6.29 -12.87
C SER A 17 9.39 7.55 -13.33
N GLY A 18 8.06 7.59 -13.22
CA GLY A 18 7.22 8.73 -13.60
C GLY A 18 5.73 8.45 -13.37
N GLN A 19 4.84 9.37 -13.75
CA GLN A 19 3.38 9.21 -13.63
C GLN A 19 2.85 7.88 -14.21
N ASN A 20 3.53 7.33 -15.23
CA ASN A 20 3.11 6.11 -15.92
C ASN A 20 3.77 4.82 -15.41
N SER A 21 4.56 4.86 -14.33
CA SER A 21 5.14 3.65 -13.76
C SER A 21 4.05 2.73 -13.20
N ALA A 22 4.20 1.41 -13.35
CA ALA A 22 3.40 0.39 -12.67
C ALA A 22 3.23 0.63 -11.16
N ALA A 23 4.25 1.17 -10.48
CA ALA A 23 4.17 1.55 -9.06
C ALA A 23 3.24 2.76 -8.79
N ASN A 24 2.97 3.60 -9.78
CA ASN A 24 2.08 4.75 -9.69
C ASN A 24 0.66 4.41 -10.21
N ARG A 25 0.56 3.51 -11.18
CA ARG A 25 -0.71 3.03 -11.75
C ARG A 25 -1.40 1.94 -10.93
N ASN A 26 -0.67 1.22 -10.11
CA ASN A 26 -1.26 0.19 -9.27
C ASN A 26 -1.86 0.85 -8.03
N ARG A 27 -3.19 0.84 -7.93
CA ARG A 27 -3.95 1.29 -6.74
C ARG A 27 -3.52 0.57 -5.45
N HIS A 28 -2.98 -0.64 -5.60
CA HIS A 28 -2.42 -1.48 -4.53
C HIS A 28 -0.89 -1.50 -4.57
N ALA A 29 -0.25 -0.80 -5.51
CA ALA A 29 1.15 -0.51 -5.27
C ALA A 29 1.14 0.35 -4.03
N HIS A 30 2.01 -0.01 -3.10
CA HIS A 30 2.46 0.87 -2.05
C HIS A 30 3.16 2.03 -2.75
N GLY A 31 2.38 2.90 -3.37
CA GLY A 31 2.83 4.14 -3.95
C GLY A 31 3.64 4.86 -2.89
N LEU A 32 4.58 5.67 -3.36
CA LEU A 32 5.50 6.49 -2.57
C LEU A 32 4.80 7.39 -1.51
N ASN A 33 3.48 7.37 -1.49
CA ASN A 33 2.55 7.86 -0.49
C ASN A 33 2.00 6.71 0.38
N SER A 34 2.87 6.01 1.12
CA SER A 34 2.40 5.40 2.36
C SER A 34 2.12 6.55 3.32
N ASN A 35 0.85 6.85 3.58
CA ASN A 35 0.51 7.64 4.76
C ASN A 35 0.91 6.78 5.96
N VAL A 36 2.16 6.94 6.40
CA VAL A 36 2.67 6.27 7.60
C VAL A 36 1.77 6.70 8.74
N CYS A 37 1.13 5.73 9.38
CA CYS A 37 0.32 5.99 10.56
C CYS A 37 1.26 6.23 11.73
N GLU A 38 1.58 7.50 12.00
CA GLU A 38 2.47 7.88 13.11
C GLU A 38 1.76 7.88 14.46
N ARG A 39 0.41 7.96 14.46
CA ARG A 39 -0.40 8.07 15.68
C ARG A 39 -1.69 7.23 15.57
N ILE A 40 -2.03 6.52 16.63
CA ILE A 40 -3.29 5.77 16.78
C ILE A 40 -4.07 6.41 17.94
N ASP A 41 -5.27 6.95 17.67
CA ASP A 41 -6.09 7.67 18.66
C ASP A 41 -5.31 8.73 19.45
N GLY A 42 -4.43 9.46 18.76
CA GLY A 42 -3.59 10.49 19.38
C GLY A 42 -2.38 9.96 20.14
N VAL A 43 -2.15 8.65 20.23
CA VAL A 43 -0.95 8.04 20.84
C VAL A 43 0.12 7.80 19.77
N PRO A 44 1.38 8.25 19.95
CA PRO A 44 2.47 7.97 19.01
C PRO A 44 2.77 6.47 18.89
N VAL A 45 2.95 5.97 17.67
CA VAL A 45 3.32 4.56 17.43
C VAL A 45 4.70 4.24 18.00
N ALA A 46 5.63 5.20 17.98
CA ALA A 46 6.97 5.04 18.56
C ALA A 46 6.92 4.74 20.07
N ASP A 47 6.05 5.42 20.81
CA ASP A 47 5.90 5.22 22.27
C ASP A 47 5.34 3.82 22.58
N LEU A 48 4.39 3.36 21.76
CA LEU A 48 3.82 2.01 21.88
C LEU A 48 4.89 0.94 21.59
N ALA A 49 5.68 1.11 20.53
CA ALA A 49 6.75 0.19 20.17
C ALA A 49 7.86 0.17 21.24
N ALA A 50 8.24 1.33 21.79
CA ALA A 50 9.23 1.41 22.85
C ALA A 50 8.76 0.72 24.14
N ARG A 51 7.46 0.81 24.45
CA ARG A 51 6.89 0.24 25.68
C ARG A 51 6.59 -1.26 25.59
N PHE A 52 6.14 -1.74 24.44
CA PHE A 52 5.62 -3.11 24.29
C PHE A 52 6.40 -3.99 23.30
N GLY A 53 7.39 -3.42 22.60
CA GLY A 53 8.18 -4.14 21.59
C GLY A 53 7.46 -4.30 20.24
N SER A 54 8.13 -4.97 19.30
CA SER A 54 7.61 -5.26 17.95
C SER A 54 7.77 -6.74 17.60
N PRO A 55 6.81 -7.38 16.89
CA PRO A 55 5.57 -6.81 16.35
C PRO A 55 4.49 -6.59 17.42
N LEU A 56 3.74 -5.49 17.29
CA LEU A 56 2.65 -5.12 18.21
C LEU A 56 1.34 -4.93 17.43
N PHE A 57 0.27 -5.57 17.91
CA PHE A 57 -1.08 -5.36 17.41
C PHE A 57 -1.82 -4.38 18.32
N VAL A 58 -2.32 -3.28 17.76
CA VAL A 58 -3.00 -2.21 18.48
C VAL A 58 -4.37 -1.98 17.86
N PHE A 59 -5.40 -1.93 18.69
CA PHE A 59 -6.77 -1.66 18.26
C PHE A 59 -7.28 -0.37 18.92
N SER A 60 -7.90 0.50 18.12
CA SER A 60 -8.62 1.67 18.60
C SER A 60 -10.04 1.26 19.01
N GLU A 61 -10.35 1.31 20.31
CA GLU A 61 -11.71 1.03 20.79
C GLU A 61 -12.73 2.00 20.19
N ARG A 62 -12.39 3.30 20.13
CA ARG A 62 -13.22 4.33 19.50
C ARG A 62 -13.58 3.95 18.06
N THR A 63 -12.58 3.59 17.26
CA THR A 63 -12.78 3.17 15.86
C THR A 63 -13.63 1.91 15.76
N LEU A 64 -13.43 0.94 16.66
CA LEU A 64 -14.24 -0.29 16.69
C LEU A 64 -15.71 0.03 16.99
N ARG A 65 -15.99 0.89 17.98
CA ARG A 65 -17.36 1.31 18.33
C ARG A 65 -18.04 2.07 17.19
N GLU A 66 -17.35 3.04 16.58
CA GLU A 66 -17.84 3.80 15.43
C GLU A 66 -18.18 2.88 14.24
N LYS A 67 -17.40 1.81 14.02
CA LYS A 67 -17.66 0.83 12.96
C LYS A 67 -18.83 -0.09 13.25
N ILE A 68 -19.02 -0.51 14.50
CA ILE A 68 -20.13 -1.40 14.89
C ILE A 68 -21.47 -0.67 14.88
N GLN A 69 -21.46 0.64 15.16
CA GLN A 69 -22.68 1.47 15.18
C GLN A 69 -23.12 1.98 13.80
N ARG A 70 -22.29 1.83 12.77
CA ARG A 70 -22.61 2.15 11.37
C ARG A 70 -23.23 0.95 10.67
#